data_AF-A0AAD4IN30-F1
#
_entry.id   AF-A0AAD4IN30-F1
#
_cell.length_a   1.000
_cell.length_b   1.000
_cell.length_c   1.000
_cell.angle_alpha   90.00
_cell.angle_beta   90.00
_cell.angle_gamma   90.00
#
_symmetry.space_group_name_H-M   'P 1'
#
loop_
_entity.id
_entity.type
_entity.pdbx_description
1 polymer ?
#
loop_
_entity_poly.entity_id
_entity_poly.type
_entity_poly.pdbx_seq_one_letter_code
_entity_poly.pdbx_strand_id
1 'polypeptide(L)'
;MAQSSPMIGGNGEYSYKNNSTLQRDGFTAAENVIKEAVVKNLDTEALVSSSTTFTIADLGCSVGPNTFVAMQTIIETVEQSLPEHSRSLEFQVLFNDQTANDFNTLFASLPQPRSYFAAAVPGSFYGRLFPSSSIHVAFSSSSLHWLSRVPPELQAKDSPAWNPGKIHYTGGAASDAVVKAYADQFEVDMEVFLKARGEEIVGGGLIIMIMPGVPDGVITHDVGIAITFLGCILMDMVAEGVLSQEKVDAFNVPHVYPSMKQMKRAVEKNGCFEIVKMEIRNARSNLEAPIDIDGAVMHLRALAQGTLVNHFGNVIVDQLFERAVHHKTKFSHMLFSAGIQIGAQLFAVLKRK
;
A
#
# COMPACT_ATOMS: atom_id res chain seq x y z
N MET A 1 -12.84 -5.89 -15.28
CA MET A 1 -11.78 -6.50 -14.44
C MET A 1 -11.06 -5.35 -13.74
N ALA A 2 -10.70 -5.50 -12.46
CA ALA A 2 -9.83 -4.52 -11.80
C ALA A 2 -8.54 -4.39 -12.61
N GLN A 3 -8.04 -3.16 -12.81
CA GLN A 3 -6.74 -2.97 -13.45
C GLN A 3 -5.67 -3.57 -12.54
N SER A 4 -4.95 -4.57 -13.05
CA SER A 4 -3.89 -5.22 -12.31
C SER A 4 -2.55 -4.57 -12.65
N SER A 5 -1.93 -3.93 -11.66
CA SER A 5 -0.63 -3.26 -11.78
C SER A 5 0.24 -3.62 -10.57
N PRO A 6 0.70 -4.88 -10.47
CA PRO A 6 1.63 -5.26 -9.42
C PRO A 6 2.97 -4.51 -9.58
N MET A 7 3.78 -4.55 -8.54
CA MET A 7 5.11 -3.93 -8.55
C MET A 7 6.05 -4.65 -9.53
N ILE A 8 7.12 -3.98 -9.96
CA ILE A 8 8.10 -4.60 -10.87
C ILE A 8 8.79 -5.78 -10.18
N GLY A 9 8.57 -6.98 -10.71
CA GLY A 9 9.20 -8.22 -10.25
C GLY A 9 10.68 -8.38 -10.63
N GLY A 10 11.24 -9.54 -10.34
CA GLY A 10 12.64 -9.87 -10.59
C GLY A 10 13.64 -9.20 -9.64
N ASN A 11 14.93 -9.26 -10.04
CA ASN A 11 16.07 -8.74 -9.28
C ASN A 11 16.83 -7.63 -10.03
N GLY A 12 16.24 -7.07 -11.09
CA GLY A 12 16.88 -6.02 -11.90
C GLY A 12 17.07 -4.71 -11.15
N GLU A 13 17.83 -3.80 -11.73
CA GLU A 13 18.13 -2.47 -11.16
C GLU A 13 16.85 -1.71 -10.78
N TYR A 14 15.83 -1.73 -11.65
CA TYR A 14 14.55 -1.04 -11.42
C TYR A 14 13.52 -1.90 -10.67
N SER A 15 13.87 -3.12 -10.23
CA SER A 15 12.91 -4.00 -9.54
C SER A 15 12.46 -3.41 -8.20
N TYR A 16 11.25 -3.78 -7.77
CA TYR A 16 10.71 -3.38 -6.48
C TYR A 16 11.57 -3.87 -5.32
N LYS A 17 12.12 -5.08 -5.44
CA LYS A 17 13.03 -5.67 -4.45
C LYS A 17 14.18 -4.75 -4.08
N ASN A 18 14.75 -4.04 -5.07
CA ASN A 18 15.91 -3.17 -4.89
C ASN A 18 15.53 -1.70 -4.59
N ASN A 19 14.26 -1.32 -4.70
CA ASN A 19 13.80 0.08 -4.63
C ASN A 19 12.62 0.30 -3.66
N SER A 20 12.45 -0.57 -2.67
CA SER A 20 11.33 -0.54 -1.72
C SER A 20 11.73 -0.18 -0.28
N THR A 21 12.84 0.54 -0.11
CA THR A 21 13.34 0.98 1.21
C THR A 21 12.36 1.90 1.93
N LEU A 22 11.62 2.76 1.22
CA LEU A 22 10.64 3.64 1.87
C LEU A 22 9.51 2.85 2.56
N GLN A 23 9.03 1.77 1.95
CA GLN A 23 8.05 0.87 2.58
C GLN A 23 8.67 0.13 3.76
N ARG A 24 9.96 -0.23 3.66
CA ARG A 24 10.72 -0.84 4.76
C ARG A 24 10.78 0.10 5.96
N ASP A 25 11.17 1.35 5.74
CA ASP A 25 11.29 2.35 6.80
C ASP A 25 9.95 2.61 7.47
N GLY A 26 8.86 2.65 6.69
CA GLY A 26 7.50 2.76 7.21
C GLY A 26 7.12 1.63 8.16
N PHE A 27 7.45 0.38 7.80
CA PHE A 27 7.26 -0.75 8.69
C PHE A 27 8.12 -0.62 9.96
N THR A 28 9.42 -0.33 9.82
CA THR A 28 10.35 -0.17 10.94
C THR A 28 9.88 0.90 11.93
N ALA A 29 9.35 2.02 11.44
CA ALA A 29 8.81 3.10 12.27
C ALA A 29 7.53 2.72 13.04
N ALA A 30 6.82 1.68 12.61
CA ALA A 30 5.63 1.12 13.26
C ALA A 30 5.92 -0.17 14.05
N GLU A 31 7.11 -0.76 13.93
CA GLU A 31 7.44 -2.10 14.42
C GLU A 31 7.11 -2.28 15.91
N ASN A 32 7.59 -1.38 16.77
CA ASN A 32 7.33 -1.49 18.21
C ASN A 32 5.84 -1.40 18.56
N VAL A 33 5.10 -0.55 17.84
CA VAL A 33 3.66 -0.40 18.05
C VAL A 33 2.91 -1.63 17.58
N ILE A 34 3.36 -2.26 16.49
CA ILE A 34 2.85 -3.55 16.02
C ILE A 34 3.06 -4.62 17.08
N LYS A 35 4.29 -4.74 17.60
CA LYS A 35 4.63 -5.72 18.65
C LYS A 35 3.74 -5.54 19.87
N GLU A 36 3.63 -4.31 20.38
CA GLU A 36 2.76 -4.00 21.50
C GLU A 36 1.28 -4.32 21.24
N ALA A 37 0.78 -4.00 20.03
CA ALA A 37 -0.61 -4.25 19.69
C ALA A 37 -0.92 -5.75 19.62
N VAL A 38 -0.02 -6.55 19.05
CA VAL A 38 -0.12 -8.02 19.03
C VAL A 38 -0.13 -8.56 20.47
N VAL A 39 0.88 -8.24 21.28
CA VAL A 39 1.00 -8.74 22.66
C VAL A 39 -0.22 -8.38 23.51
N LYS A 40 -0.73 -7.14 23.41
CA LYS A 40 -1.80 -6.64 24.28
C LYS A 40 -3.21 -7.08 23.86
N ASN A 41 -3.43 -7.34 22.57
CA ASN A 41 -4.79 -7.47 22.02
C ASN A 41 -5.09 -8.82 21.39
N LEU A 42 -4.07 -9.64 21.14
CA LEU A 42 -4.22 -10.99 20.63
C LEU A 42 -4.20 -11.98 21.80
N ASP A 43 -5.34 -12.59 22.11
CA ASP A 43 -5.42 -13.69 23.07
C ASP A 43 -4.96 -14.98 22.38
N THR A 44 -3.64 -15.17 22.32
CA THR A 44 -3.02 -16.27 21.59
C THR A 44 -3.46 -17.63 22.13
N GLU A 45 -3.58 -17.77 23.46
CA GLU A 45 -4.03 -19.00 24.12
C GLU A 45 -5.46 -19.37 23.71
N ALA A 46 -6.39 -18.41 23.76
CA ALA A 46 -7.76 -18.66 23.32
C ALA A 46 -7.84 -19.02 21.83
N LEU A 47 -7.07 -18.33 20.98
CA LEU A 47 -7.09 -18.54 19.54
C LEU A 47 -6.50 -19.88 19.10
N VAL A 48 -5.49 -20.39 19.81
CA VAL A 48 -4.84 -21.68 19.50
C VAL A 48 -5.43 -22.86 20.29
N SER A 49 -6.35 -22.62 21.21
CA SER A 49 -7.02 -23.67 22.00
C SER A 49 -7.74 -24.73 21.14
N SER A 50 -8.10 -24.39 19.91
CA SER A 50 -8.84 -25.24 18.97
C SER A 50 -8.07 -25.62 17.70
N SER A 51 -6.83 -25.16 17.54
CA SER A 51 -6.02 -25.36 16.33
C SER A 51 -4.53 -25.39 16.66
N THR A 52 -3.80 -26.32 16.06
CA THR A 52 -2.32 -26.36 16.13
C THR A 52 -1.67 -25.43 15.11
N THR A 53 -2.44 -24.75 14.26
CA THR A 53 -1.92 -23.85 13.21
C THR A 53 -2.33 -22.41 13.47
N PHE A 54 -1.34 -21.50 13.43
CA PHE A 54 -1.52 -20.07 13.48
C PHE A 54 -1.26 -19.43 12.11
N THR A 55 -2.34 -19.06 11.44
CA THR A 55 -2.32 -18.49 10.08
C THR A 55 -2.26 -16.97 10.09
N ILE A 56 -1.25 -16.44 9.40
CA ILE A 56 -1.05 -15.01 9.13
C ILE A 56 -1.21 -14.78 7.62
N ALA A 57 -1.90 -13.72 7.22
CA ALA A 57 -1.99 -13.31 5.82
C ALA A 57 -1.32 -11.95 5.60
N ASP A 58 -0.43 -11.84 4.61
CA ASP A 58 0.06 -10.56 4.11
C ASP A 58 -0.70 -10.19 2.83
N LEU A 59 -1.43 -9.08 2.86
CA LEU A 59 -2.32 -8.64 1.80
C LEU A 59 -1.66 -7.52 0.99
N GLY A 60 -1.23 -7.86 -0.23
CA GLY A 60 -0.37 -7.02 -1.06
C GLY A 60 1.11 -7.20 -0.69
N CYS A 61 1.59 -8.45 -0.72
CA CYS A 61 2.94 -8.82 -0.28
C CYS A 61 4.06 -8.41 -1.26
N SER A 62 3.72 -8.11 -2.51
CA SER A 62 4.65 -7.90 -3.62
C SER A 62 5.61 -9.10 -3.77
N VAL A 63 6.91 -8.85 -3.96
CA VAL A 63 7.92 -9.87 -4.31
C VAL A 63 9.01 -10.08 -3.26
N GLY A 64 8.89 -9.41 -2.10
CA GLY A 64 9.95 -9.36 -1.07
C GLY A 64 11.02 -8.29 -1.32
N PRO A 65 11.89 -8.00 -0.33
CA PRO A 65 12.04 -8.72 0.94
C PRO A 65 11.16 -8.18 2.08
N ASN A 66 10.39 -7.11 1.85
CA ASN A 66 9.64 -6.41 2.90
C ASN A 66 8.60 -7.30 3.59
N THR A 67 7.84 -8.08 2.82
CA THR A 67 6.89 -9.05 3.35
C THR A 67 7.53 -10.03 4.34
N PHE A 68 8.71 -10.59 4.03
CA PHE A 68 9.34 -11.59 4.89
C PHE A 68 9.72 -11.05 6.25
N VAL A 69 10.18 -9.80 6.31
CA VAL A 69 10.53 -9.21 7.61
C VAL A 69 9.30 -8.86 8.41
N ALA A 70 8.26 -8.32 7.79
CA ALA A 70 7.00 -8.08 8.50
C ALA A 70 6.42 -9.38 9.08
N MET A 71 6.40 -10.45 8.28
CA MET A 71 5.87 -11.75 8.70
C MET A 71 6.71 -12.37 9.81
N GLN A 72 8.04 -12.35 9.69
CA GLN A 72 8.95 -12.84 10.71
C GLN A 72 8.77 -12.09 12.03
N THR A 73 8.68 -10.76 11.99
CA THR A 73 8.45 -9.94 13.19
C THR A 73 7.13 -10.29 13.89
N ILE A 74 6.04 -10.47 13.13
CA ILE A 74 4.74 -10.85 13.71
C ILE A 74 4.82 -12.25 14.33
N ILE A 75 5.42 -13.22 13.65
CA ILE A 75 5.60 -14.59 14.15
C ILE A 75 6.38 -14.58 15.46
N GLU A 76 7.56 -13.94 15.49
CA GLU A 76 8.40 -13.88 16.69
C GLU A 76 7.67 -13.23 17.87
N THR A 77 6.85 -12.23 17.60
CA THR A 77 6.05 -11.55 18.62
C THR A 77 4.96 -12.47 19.18
N VAL A 78 4.28 -13.22 18.30
CA VAL A 78 3.28 -14.20 18.71
C VAL A 78 3.94 -15.33 19.52
N GLU A 79 5.06 -15.87 19.04
CA GLU A 79 5.84 -16.92 19.72
C GLU A 79 6.27 -16.51 21.13
N GLN A 80 6.76 -15.28 21.30
CA GLN A 80 7.14 -14.74 22.61
C GLN A 80 5.95 -14.57 23.56
N SER A 81 4.74 -14.46 23.01
CA SER A 81 3.50 -14.33 23.78
C SER A 81 2.85 -15.69 24.11
N LEU A 82 3.39 -16.79 23.60
CA LEU A 82 2.85 -18.14 23.85
C LEU A 82 3.30 -18.68 25.21
N PRO A 83 2.43 -19.40 25.94
CA PRO A 83 2.83 -20.18 27.10
C PRO A 83 3.85 -21.27 26.73
N GLU A 84 4.74 -21.63 27.67
CA GLU A 84 5.83 -22.61 27.43
C GLU A 84 5.37 -23.98 26.92
N HIS A 85 4.12 -24.37 27.19
CA HIS A 85 3.53 -25.64 26.78
C HIS A 85 2.89 -25.59 25.38
N SER A 86 2.77 -24.40 24.76
CA SER A 86 2.23 -24.19 23.40
C SER A 86 3.32 -24.20 22.31
N ARG A 87 4.51 -24.74 22.60
CA ARG A 87 5.68 -24.79 21.70
C ARG A 87 5.51 -25.67 20.45
N SER A 88 4.36 -26.33 20.27
CA SER A 88 4.03 -27.14 19.09
C SER A 88 3.20 -26.39 18.04
N LEU A 89 3.03 -25.06 18.18
CA LEU A 89 2.26 -24.26 17.23
C LEU A 89 2.97 -24.16 15.88
N GLU A 90 2.26 -24.51 14.81
CA GLU A 90 2.74 -24.39 13.45
C GLU A 90 2.31 -23.05 12.85
N PHE A 91 3.26 -22.26 12.35
CA PHE A 91 2.92 -21.02 11.66
C PHE A 91 2.67 -21.27 10.17
N GLN A 92 1.60 -20.68 9.65
CA GLN A 92 1.32 -20.61 8.21
C GLN A 92 1.25 -19.15 7.79
N VAL A 93 2.01 -18.79 6.76
CA VAL A 93 1.98 -17.47 6.15
C VAL A 93 1.39 -17.58 4.74
N LEU A 94 0.31 -16.82 4.51
CA LEU A 94 -0.37 -16.71 3.23
C LEU A 94 -0.01 -15.37 2.59
N PHE A 95 0.80 -15.43 1.53
CA PHE A 95 1.24 -14.26 0.78
C PHE A 95 0.22 -13.95 -0.32
N ASN A 96 -0.61 -12.94 -0.12
CA ASN A 96 -1.57 -12.48 -1.10
C ASN A 96 -1.02 -11.30 -1.90
N ASP A 97 -1.22 -11.34 -3.21
CA ASP A 97 -1.11 -10.19 -4.09
C ASP A 97 -2.00 -10.42 -5.32
N GLN A 98 -2.04 -9.47 -6.24
CA GLN A 98 -2.76 -9.60 -7.50
C GLN A 98 -2.25 -10.80 -8.31
N THR A 99 -3.11 -11.38 -9.15
CA THR A 99 -2.78 -12.56 -9.95
C THR A 99 -1.56 -12.36 -10.86
N ALA A 100 -1.32 -11.13 -11.32
CA ALA A 100 -0.17 -10.79 -12.16
C ALA A 100 1.14 -10.57 -11.39
N ASN A 101 1.12 -10.61 -10.05
CA ASN A 101 2.33 -10.44 -9.24
C ASN A 101 3.35 -11.55 -9.53
N ASP A 102 4.63 -11.21 -9.40
CA ASP A 102 5.74 -12.13 -9.63
C ASP A 102 6.00 -13.02 -8.39
N PHE A 103 5.08 -13.97 -8.17
CA PHE A 103 5.20 -14.97 -7.11
C PHE A 103 6.43 -15.88 -7.29
N ASN A 104 6.99 -15.99 -8.50
CA ASN A 104 8.23 -16.75 -8.72
C ASN A 104 9.41 -16.07 -8.02
N THR A 105 9.55 -14.75 -8.17
CA THR A 105 10.58 -13.99 -7.45
C THR A 105 10.36 -14.01 -5.95
N LEU A 106 9.10 -13.94 -5.49
CA LEU A 106 8.75 -14.11 -4.07
C LEU A 106 9.25 -15.47 -3.55
N PHE A 107 8.88 -16.56 -4.20
CA PHE A 107 9.25 -17.91 -3.76
C PHE A 107 10.75 -18.18 -3.84
N ALA A 108 11.42 -17.69 -4.89
CA ALA A 108 12.87 -17.79 -5.01
C ALA A 108 13.61 -16.97 -3.93
N SER A 109 12.97 -15.97 -3.34
CA SER A 109 13.54 -15.10 -2.30
C SER A 109 13.11 -15.47 -0.89
N LEU A 110 12.34 -16.54 -0.69
CA LEU A 110 11.91 -16.97 0.65
C LEU A 110 13.14 -17.24 1.55
N PRO A 111 13.13 -16.76 2.80
CA PRO A 111 14.24 -16.96 3.71
C PRO A 111 14.44 -18.45 4.03
N GLN A 112 15.69 -18.87 4.15
CA GLN A 112 16.06 -20.19 4.66
C GLN A 112 17.19 -20.06 5.71
N PRO A 113 17.07 -20.72 6.88
CA PRO A 113 15.90 -21.48 7.35
C PRO A 113 14.70 -20.57 7.68
N ARG A 114 13.50 -21.16 7.74
CA ARG A 114 12.27 -20.47 8.17
C ARG A 114 11.44 -21.36 9.08
N SER A 115 10.75 -20.77 10.06
CA SER A 115 9.92 -21.46 11.07
C SER A 115 8.42 -21.54 10.71
N TYR A 116 8.06 -21.23 9.45
CA TYR A 116 6.66 -21.22 9.00
C TYR A 116 6.48 -21.89 7.65
N PHE A 117 5.29 -22.44 7.42
CA PHE A 117 4.81 -22.86 6.09
C PHE A 117 4.37 -21.65 5.27
N ALA A 118 4.60 -21.67 3.95
CA ALA A 118 4.22 -20.56 3.08
C ALA A 118 3.34 -21.05 1.94
N ALA A 119 2.35 -20.25 1.57
CA ALA A 119 1.59 -20.38 0.34
C ALA A 119 1.34 -19.01 -0.27
N ALA A 120 1.18 -18.95 -1.59
CA ALA A 120 0.69 -17.76 -2.27
C ALA A 120 -0.82 -17.84 -2.47
N VAL A 121 -1.49 -16.69 -2.41
CA VAL A 121 -2.93 -16.55 -2.65
C VAL A 121 -3.14 -15.45 -3.69
N PRO A 122 -3.17 -15.79 -4.99
CA PRO A 122 -3.34 -14.82 -6.06
C PRO A 122 -4.78 -14.31 -6.13
N GLY A 123 -4.98 -13.00 -6.03
CA GLY A 123 -6.30 -12.37 -6.14
C GLY A 123 -6.35 -10.98 -5.53
N SER A 124 -7.38 -10.21 -5.89
CA SER A 124 -7.60 -8.91 -5.26
C SER A 124 -8.09 -9.07 -3.83
N PHE A 125 -7.43 -8.40 -2.89
CA PHE A 125 -7.91 -8.21 -1.52
C PHE A 125 -9.21 -7.38 -1.41
N TYR A 126 -9.70 -6.75 -2.48
CA TYR A 126 -11.05 -6.16 -2.55
C TYR A 126 -12.10 -7.23 -2.89
N GLY A 127 -12.01 -8.37 -2.20
CA GLY A 127 -12.84 -9.56 -2.38
C GLY A 127 -12.43 -10.66 -1.40
N ARG A 128 -13.19 -11.76 -1.38
CA ARG A 128 -12.88 -12.97 -0.59
C ARG A 128 -11.66 -13.68 -1.18
N LEU A 129 -10.72 -14.04 -0.31
CA LEU A 129 -9.47 -14.75 -0.61
C LEU A 129 -9.33 -16.05 0.18
N PHE A 130 -9.89 -16.10 1.39
CA PHE A 130 -9.70 -17.22 2.32
C PHE A 130 -11.04 -17.83 2.75
N PRO A 131 -11.06 -19.06 3.27
CA PRO A 131 -12.22 -19.60 3.97
C PRO A 131 -12.66 -18.74 5.17
N SER A 132 -13.87 -18.95 5.65
CA SER A 132 -14.38 -18.24 6.81
C SER A 132 -13.60 -18.62 8.07
N SER A 133 -13.28 -17.62 8.89
CA SER A 133 -12.58 -17.79 10.18
C SER A 133 -11.31 -18.64 10.09
N SER A 134 -10.47 -18.41 9.08
CA SER A 134 -9.20 -19.14 8.88
C SER A 134 -7.95 -18.29 9.11
N ILE A 135 -8.09 -16.98 9.29
CA ILE A 135 -6.98 -16.04 9.46
C ILE A 135 -6.96 -15.48 10.89
N HIS A 136 -5.81 -15.56 11.56
CA HIS A 136 -5.63 -15.05 12.92
C HIS A 136 -5.13 -13.60 12.90
N VAL A 137 -4.18 -13.31 12.02
CA VAL A 137 -3.67 -11.96 11.79
C VAL A 137 -3.62 -11.68 10.30
N ALA A 138 -4.27 -10.61 9.87
CA ALA A 138 -4.08 -10.03 8.55
C ALA A 138 -3.17 -8.80 8.66
N PHE A 139 -2.17 -8.72 7.80
CA PHE A 139 -1.25 -7.60 7.68
C PHE A 139 -1.37 -7.01 6.29
N SER A 140 -1.28 -5.68 6.18
CA SER A 140 -1.21 -4.98 4.89
C SER A 140 -0.35 -3.74 5.06
N SER A 141 0.74 -3.63 4.30
CA SER A 141 1.59 -2.45 4.31
C SER A 141 1.75 -1.87 2.90
N SER A 142 1.46 -0.58 2.76
CA SER A 142 1.59 0.18 1.50
C SER A 142 0.81 -0.45 0.33
N SER A 143 -0.37 -0.99 0.59
CA SER A 143 -1.20 -1.66 -0.42
C SER A 143 -2.62 -1.09 -0.51
N LEU A 144 -3.27 -0.80 0.63
CA LEU A 144 -4.67 -0.32 0.67
C LEU A 144 -4.92 1.10 0.12
N HIS A 145 -3.85 1.83 -0.21
CA HIS A 145 -3.93 3.12 -0.89
C HIS A 145 -4.10 2.98 -2.40
N TRP A 146 -3.89 1.77 -2.96
CA TRP A 146 -4.21 1.43 -4.33
C TRP A 146 -5.70 1.12 -4.44
N LEU A 147 -6.45 1.96 -5.15
CA LEU A 147 -7.86 1.73 -5.41
C LEU A 147 -8.07 0.53 -6.34
N SER A 148 -9.24 -0.11 -6.25
CA SER A 148 -9.63 -1.22 -7.11
C SER A 148 -9.73 -0.83 -8.59
N ARG A 149 -9.94 0.46 -8.86
CA ARG A 149 -10.03 1.08 -10.18
C ARG A 149 -9.85 2.59 -10.09
N VAL A 150 -9.55 3.20 -11.23
CA VAL A 150 -9.73 4.65 -11.40
C VAL A 150 -11.23 4.98 -11.24
N PRO A 151 -11.59 6.01 -10.44
CA PRO A 151 -12.97 6.47 -10.34
C PRO A 151 -13.61 6.68 -11.72
N PRO A 152 -14.79 6.10 -12.01
CA PRO A 152 -15.39 6.16 -13.34
C PRO A 152 -15.73 7.58 -13.79
N GLU A 153 -16.00 8.49 -12.84
CA GLU A 153 -16.28 9.90 -13.08
C GLU A 153 -15.08 10.66 -13.68
N LEU A 154 -13.87 10.15 -13.53
CA LEU A 154 -12.65 10.72 -14.13
C LEU A 154 -12.49 10.35 -15.62
N GLN A 155 -13.30 9.42 -16.14
CA GLN A 155 -13.17 8.93 -17.53
C GLN A 155 -14.09 9.66 -18.51
N ALA A 156 -15.07 10.40 -17.98
CA ALA A 156 -16.07 11.10 -18.77
C ALA A 156 -15.69 12.58 -18.91
N LYS A 157 -15.50 13.07 -20.15
CA LYS A 157 -15.05 14.45 -20.43
C LYS A 157 -16.06 15.52 -19.98
N ASP A 158 -17.32 15.17 -19.89
CA ASP A 158 -18.44 16.01 -19.45
C ASP A 158 -18.67 15.96 -17.92
N SER A 159 -17.93 15.11 -17.20
CA SER A 159 -18.00 15.01 -15.75
C SER A 159 -17.37 16.23 -15.06
N PRO A 160 -17.94 16.72 -13.95
CA PRO A 160 -17.28 17.72 -13.11
C PRO A 160 -15.97 17.21 -12.49
N ALA A 161 -15.78 15.89 -12.44
CA ALA A 161 -14.55 15.24 -12.01
C ALA A 161 -13.60 14.92 -13.17
N TRP A 162 -13.82 15.42 -14.39
CA TRP A 162 -12.83 15.30 -15.46
C TRP A 162 -11.51 15.97 -15.06
N ASN A 163 -10.37 15.28 -15.25
CA ASN A 163 -9.06 15.70 -14.73
C ASN A 163 -8.03 15.96 -15.86
N PRO A 164 -8.28 16.88 -16.80
CA PRO A 164 -7.39 17.11 -17.93
C PRO A 164 -6.06 17.73 -17.50
N GLY A 165 -4.98 17.35 -18.18
CA GLY A 165 -3.63 17.84 -17.93
C GLY A 165 -3.01 17.42 -16.61
N LYS A 166 -3.65 16.48 -15.89
CA LYS A 166 -3.17 15.91 -14.63
C LYS A 166 -3.37 14.41 -14.64
N ILE A 167 -2.61 13.71 -13.82
CA ILE A 167 -2.68 12.24 -13.71
C ILE A 167 -3.16 11.77 -12.34
N HIS A 168 -3.54 12.70 -11.46
CA HIS A 168 -3.98 12.42 -10.10
C HIS A 168 -4.72 13.64 -9.53
N TYR A 169 -5.40 13.47 -8.40
CA TYR A 169 -6.05 14.57 -7.69
C TYR A 169 -5.07 15.46 -6.90
N THR A 170 -3.79 15.09 -6.84
CA THR A 170 -2.74 15.91 -6.22
C THR A 170 -2.15 16.89 -7.22
N GLY A 171 -1.91 18.12 -6.77
CA GLY A 171 -1.28 19.19 -7.55
C GLY A 171 -2.24 20.30 -7.99
N GLY A 172 -1.84 21.56 -7.75
CA GLY A 172 -2.62 22.77 -8.07
C GLY A 172 -4.03 22.77 -7.48
N ALA A 173 -4.90 23.66 -7.96
CA ALA A 173 -6.34 23.60 -7.65
C ALA A 173 -6.94 22.37 -8.36
N ALA A 174 -6.86 21.19 -7.74
CA ALA A 174 -7.73 20.07 -8.10
C ALA A 174 -9.18 20.48 -7.81
N SER A 175 -10.11 20.10 -8.67
CA SER A 175 -11.51 20.38 -8.38
C SER A 175 -11.96 19.53 -7.19
N ASP A 176 -12.80 20.09 -6.34
CA ASP A 176 -13.41 19.35 -5.22
C ASP A 176 -14.11 18.07 -5.72
N ALA A 177 -14.60 18.09 -6.95
CA ALA A 177 -15.21 16.93 -7.61
C ALA A 177 -14.21 15.78 -7.87
N VAL A 178 -12.98 16.08 -8.30
CA VAL A 178 -11.93 15.07 -8.48
C VAL A 178 -11.54 14.46 -7.14
N VAL A 179 -11.29 15.29 -6.12
CA VAL A 179 -10.94 14.81 -4.76
C VAL A 179 -12.06 13.94 -4.20
N LYS A 180 -13.32 14.36 -4.39
CA LYS A 180 -14.48 13.59 -3.96
C LYS A 180 -14.59 12.25 -4.68
N ALA A 181 -14.37 12.18 -5.99
CA ALA A 181 -14.45 10.92 -6.74
C ALA A 181 -13.45 9.87 -6.23
N TYR A 182 -12.22 10.28 -5.92
CA TYR A 182 -11.22 9.41 -5.28
C TYR A 182 -11.64 8.97 -3.86
N ALA A 183 -12.17 9.89 -3.06
CA ALA A 183 -12.65 9.59 -1.72
C ALA A 183 -13.84 8.61 -1.71
N ASP A 184 -14.79 8.79 -2.62
CA ASP A 184 -15.95 7.91 -2.78
C ASP A 184 -15.50 6.49 -3.20
N GLN A 185 -14.57 6.38 -4.14
CA GLN A 185 -14.03 5.09 -4.56
C GLN A 185 -13.29 4.39 -3.42
N PHE A 186 -12.53 5.12 -2.59
CA PHE A 186 -11.89 4.57 -1.40
C PHE A 186 -12.91 4.02 -0.40
N GLU A 187 -14.02 4.74 -0.14
CA GLU A 187 -15.06 4.27 0.78
C GLU A 187 -15.72 2.97 0.28
N VAL A 188 -15.97 2.86 -1.03
CA VAL A 188 -16.47 1.62 -1.66
C VAL A 188 -15.46 0.48 -1.49
N ASP A 189 -14.19 0.74 -1.79
CA ASP A 189 -13.13 -0.27 -1.72
C ASP A 189 -12.90 -0.77 -0.29
N MET A 190 -12.90 0.13 0.69
CA MET A 190 -12.77 -0.22 2.11
C MET A 190 -13.98 -0.99 2.65
N GLU A 191 -15.20 -0.67 2.19
CA GLU A 191 -16.39 -1.44 2.56
C GLU A 191 -16.28 -2.90 2.11
N VAL A 192 -15.84 -3.11 0.86
CA VAL A 192 -15.64 -4.47 0.30
C VAL A 192 -14.50 -5.19 1.01
N PHE A 193 -13.36 -4.51 1.23
CA PHE A 193 -12.22 -5.06 1.95
C PHE A 193 -12.61 -5.50 3.36
N LEU A 194 -13.17 -4.61 4.17
CA LEU A 194 -13.52 -4.89 5.56
C LEU A 194 -14.60 -5.98 5.65
N LYS A 195 -15.58 -5.99 4.74
CA LYS A 195 -16.58 -7.06 4.71
C LYS A 195 -15.93 -8.42 4.48
N ALA A 196 -15.07 -8.55 3.47
CA ALA A 196 -14.39 -9.82 3.19
C ALA A 196 -13.50 -10.26 4.36
N ARG A 197 -12.73 -9.33 4.94
CA ARG A 197 -11.91 -9.63 6.13
C ARG A 197 -12.75 -10.01 7.35
N GLY A 198 -13.94 -9.43 7.50
CA GLY A 198 -14.85 -9.75 8.60
C GLY A 198 -15.37 -11.19 8.57
N GLU A 199 -15.44 -11.79 7.38
CA GLU A 199 -15.80 -13.21 7.20
C GLU A 199 -14.60 -14.14 7.43
N GLU A 200 -13.40 -13.71 7.04
CA GLU A 200 -12.19 -14.56 6.99
C GLU A 200 -11.40 -14.59 8.29
N ILE A 201 -11.45 -13.51 9.06
CA ILE A 201 -10.69 -13.38 10.31
C ILE A 201 -11.49 -13.99 11.45
N VAL A 202 -10.80 -14.79 12.27
CA VAL A 202 -11.35 -15.40 13.49
C VAL A 202 -11.82 -14.33 14.49
N GLY A 203 -12.82 -14.64 15.32
CA GLY A 203 -13.20 -13.77 16.44
C GLY A 203 -11.99 -13.48 17.33
N GLY A 204 -11.74 -12.22 17.64
CA GLY A 204 -10.55 -11.77 18.39
C GLY A 204 -9.26 -11.64 17.57
N GLY A 205 -9.24 -12.06 16.31
CA GLY A 205 -8.10 -11.87 15.39
C GLY A 205 -7.87 -10.41 15.00
N LEU A 206 -6.69 -10.10 14.46
CA LEU A 206 -6.26 -8.72 14.19
C LEU A 206 -6.13 -8.41 12.69
N ILE A 207 -6.40 -7.16 12.32
CA ILE A 207 -5.91 -6.54 11.08
C ILE A 207 -4.90 -5.45 11.46
N ILE A 208 -3.72 -5.50 10.87
CA ILE A 208 -2.67 -4.50 11.05
C ILE A 208 -2.43 -3.83 9.69
N MET A 209 -2.59 -2.51 9.64
CA MET A 209 -2.50 -1.74 8.40
C MET A 209 -1.50 -0.60 8.51
N ILE A 210 -0.68 -0.46 7.49
CA ILE A 210 0.19 0.68 7.25
C ILE A 210 -0.08 1.15 5.82
N MET A 211 -0.35 2.42 5.61
CA MET A 211 -0.47 2.96 4.25
C MET A 211 -0.09 4.44 4.23
N PRO A 212 0.33 4.99 3.08
CA PRO A 212 0.37 6.44 2.88
C PRO A 212 -0.96 7.05 3.30
N GLY A 213 -0.89 8.05 4.18
CA GLY A 213 -2.09 8.67 4.74
C GLY A 213 -1.78 10.09 5.19
N VAL A 214 -2.83 10.89 5.33
CA VAL A 214 -2.69 12.33 5.56
C VAL A 214 -3.38 12.75 6.86
N PRO A 215 -2.87 13.79 7.55
CA PRO A 215 -3.62 14.44 8.61
C PRO A 215 -4.99 14.94 8.12
N ASP A 216 -5.95 15.07 9.03
CA ASP A 216 -7.27 15.59 8.65
C ASP A 216 -7.16 17.02 8.09
N GLY A 217 -7.80 17.25 6.94
CA GLY A 217 -7.76 18.52 6.22
C GLY A 217 -6.57 18.70 5.28
N VAL A 218 -5.62 17.75 5.26
CA VAL A 218 -4.53 17.71 4.27
C VAL A 218 -4.96 16.87 3.07
N ILE A 219 -4.68 17.35 1.86
CA ILE A 219 -5.12 16.69 0.60
C ILE A 219 -4.01 15.81 0.01
N THR A 220 -2.74 16.22 0.14
CA THR A 220 -1.61 15.57 -0.54
C THR A 220 -0.63 14.92 0.42
N HIS A 221 0.03 13.89 -0.08
CA HIS A 221 1.13 13.16 0.55
C HIS A 221 2.42 13.37 -0.27
N ASP A 222 3.59 12.96 0.22
CA ASP A 222 4.85 13.09 -0.53
C ASP A 222 4.86 12.22 -1.81
N VAL A 223 4.28 11.03 -1.76
CA VAL A 223 3.98 10.18 -2.93
C VAL A 223 3.06 10.91 -3.91
N GLY A 224 2.11 11.72 -3.39
CA GLY A 224 1.23 12.53 -4.21
C GLY A 224 1.98 13.62 -4.96
N ILE A 225 2.96 14.25 -4.31
CA ILE A 225 3.87 15.22 -4.95
C ILE A 225 4.72 14.52 -6.02
N ALA A 226 5.21 13.32 -5.74
CA ALA A 226 5.97 12.53 -6.69
C ALA A 226 5.15 12.18 -7.95
N ILE A 227 3.87 11.82 -7.79
CA ILE A 227 2.96 11.61 -8.92
C ILE A 227 2.69 12.92 -9.67
N THR A 228 2.46 14.04 -8.97
CA THR A 228 2.31 15.36 -9.60
C THR A 228 3.56 15.74 -10.40
N PHE A 229 4.75 15.43 -9.89
CA PHE A 229 6.02 15.64 -10.60
C PHE A 229 6.09 14.85 -11.91
N LEU A 230 5.68 13.58 -11.93
CA LEU A 230 5.56 12.81 -13.18
C LEU A 230 4.53 13.42 -14.13
N GLY A 231 3.40 13.88 -13.60
CA GLY A 231 2.37 14.59 -14.38
C GLY A 231 2.93 15.84 -15.07
N CYS A 232 3.75 16.63 -14.37
CA CYS A 232 4.42 17.78 -14.98
C CYS A 232 5.34 17.37 -16.13
N ILE A 233 6.15 16.31 -15.96
CA ILE A 233 7.05 15.86 -17.03
C ILE A 233 6.26 15.33 -18.23
N LEU A 234 5.17 14.61 -18.00
CA LEU A 234 4.28 14.18 -19.09
C LEU A 234 3.74 15.37 -19.88
N MET A 235 3.36 16.46 -19.21
CA MET A 235 2.92 17.69 -19.87
C MET A 235 4.06 18.41 -20.62
N ASP A 236 5.28 18.40 -20.06
CA ASP A 236 6.46 18.92 -20.76
C ASP A 236 6.71 18.11 -22.06
N MET A 237 6.58 16.79 -22.00
CA MET A 237 6.69 15.91 -23.17
C MET A 237 5.54 16.10 -24.19
N VAL A 238 4.34 16.53 -23.75
CA VAL A 238 3.26 16.95 -24.67
C VAL A 238 3.67 18.24 -25.40
N ALA A 239 4.22 19.22 -24.69
CA ALA A 239 4.67 20.47 -25.28
C ALA A 239 5.82 20.26 -26.29
N GLU A 240 6.66 19.26 -26.06
CA GLU A 240 7.72 18.80 -26.99
C GLU A 240 7.17 18.02 -28.21
N GLY A 241 5.89 17.65 -28.22
CA GLY A 241 5.28 16.83 -29.28
C GLY A 241 5.63 15.34 -29.19
N VAL A 242 6.20 14.86 -28.08
CA VAL A 242 6.57 13.45 -27.86
C VAL A 242 5.35 12.57 -27.59
N LEU A 243 4.31 13.11 -26.95
CA LEU A 243 3.01 12.46 -26.82
C LEU A 243 1.84 13.45 -26.99
N SER A 244 0.66 12.92 -27.28
CA SER A 244 -0.57 13.71 -27.39
C SER A 244 -1.16 14.05 -26.02
N GLN A 245 -1.69 15.26 -25.86
CA GLN A 245 -2.44 15.69 -24.66
C GLN A 245 -3.54 14.69 -24.26
N GLU A 246 -4.26 14.15 -25.25
CA GLU A 246 -5.35 13.19 -25.04
C GLU A 246 -4.90 11.93 -24.29
N LYS A 247 -3.64 11.51 -24.46
CA LYS A 247 -3.09 10.36 -23.73
C LYS A 247 -2.87 10.68 -22.26
N VAL A 248 -2.43 11.90 -21.93
CA VAL A 248 -2.28 12.34 -20.53
C VAL A 248 -3.65 12.48 -19.89
N ASP A 249 -4.58 13.14 -20.57
CA ASP A 249 -5.93 13.40 -20.04
C ASP A 249 -6.70 12.10 -19.75
N ALA A 250 -6.48 11.05 -20.55
CA ALA A 250 -7.11 9.75 -20.36
C ALA A 250 -6.49 8.91 -19.23
N PHE A 251 -5.39 9.37 -18.60
CA PHE A 251 -4.65 8.61 -17.59
C PHE A 251 -4.82 9.20 -16.20
N ASN A 252 -5.21 8.36 -15.24
CA ASN A 252 -5.23 8.73 -13.83
C ASN A 252 -4.65 7.57 -13.01
N VAL A 253 -3.82 7.88 -12.03
CA VAL A 253 -3.28 6.89 -11.09
C VAL A 253 -4.37 6.53 -10.08
N PRO A 254 -4.70 5.24 -9.86
CA PRO A 254 -5.72 4.82 -8.90
C PRO A 254 -5.15 4.79 -7.47
N HIS A 255 -4.64 5.92 -6.99
CA HIS A 255 -4.11 6.08 -5.63
C HIS A 255 -5.02 6.96 -4.79
N VAL A 256 -5.02 6.74 -3.47
CA VAL A 256 -5.68 7.63 -2.51
C VAL A 256 -4.85 7.74 -1.24
N TYR A 257 -4.91 8.89 -0.58
CA TYR A 257 -4.25 9.14 0.70
C TYR A 257 -5.34 9.42 1.73
N PRO A 258 -5.87 8.40 2.42
CA PRO A 258 -6.98 8.58 3.34
C PRO A 258 -6.53 9.29 4.62
N SER A 259 -7.44 10.08 5.18
CA SER A 259 -7.29 10.61 6.53
C SER A 259 -7.78 9.63 7.59
N MET A 260 -7.40 9.85 8.85
CA MET A 260 -7.91 9.04 9.97
C MET A 260 -9.43 9.11 10.06
N LYS A 261 -10.05 10.28 9.82
CA LYS A 261 -11.52 10.40 9.80
C LYS A 261 -12.16 9.52 8.72
N GLN A 262 -11.59 9.47 7.52
CA GLN A 262 -12.12 8.61 6.45
C GLN A 262 -12.03 7.13 6.83
N MET A 263 -10.86 6.70 7.31
CA MET A 263 -10.65 5.31 7.72
C MET A 263 -11.55 4.92 8.90
N LYS A 264 -11.65 5.78 9.92
CA LYS A 264 -12.51 5.56 11.09
C LYS A 264 -13.98 5.39 10.67
N ARG A 265 -14.50 6.26 9.80
CA ARG A 265 -15.87 6.13 9.28
C ARG A 265 -16.08 4.80 8.54
N ALA A 266 -15.13 4.38 7.70
CA ALA A 266 -15.23 3.11 6.98
C ALA A 266 -15.33 1.91 7.94
N VAL A 267 -14.51 1.89 8.99
CA VAL A 267 -14.52 0.83 10.01
C VAL A 267 -15.82 0.85 10.83
N GLU A 268 -16.25 2.02 11.29
CA GLU A 268 -17.49 2.17 12.07
C GLU A 268 -18.73 1.77 11.26
N LYS A 269 -18.79 2.16 9.98
CA LYS A 269 -19.87 1.79 9.06
C LYS A 269 -19.93 0.27 8.83
N ASN A 270 -18.78 -0.38 8.66
CA ASN A 270 -18.72 -1.83 8.48
C ASN A 270 -19.17 -2.61 9.73
N GLY A 271 -18.76 -2.17 10.91
CA GLY A 271 -19.23 -2.71 12.19
C GLY A 271 -18.64 -4.06 12.63
N CYS A 272 -17.92 -4.81 11.77
CA CYS A 272 -17.33 -6.11 12.11
C CYS A 272 -16.09 -6.03 13.02
N PHE A 273 -15.47 -4.84 13.09
CA PHE A 273 -14.21 -4.62 13.79
C PHE A 273 -14.31 -3.52 14.84
N GLU A 274 -13.51 -3.65 15.89
CA GLU A 274 -13.18 -2.58 16.82
C GLU A 274 -11.84 -1.95 16.44
N ILE A 275 -11.72 -0.62 16.63
CA ILE A 275 -10.46 0.09 16.42
C ILE A 275 -9.65 -0.01 17.70
N VAL A 276 -8.59 -0.83 17.69
CA VAL A 276 -7.64 -0.95 18.81
C VAL A 276 -6.73 0.27 18.84
N LYS A 277 -6.21 0.65 17.67
CA LYS A 277 -5.32 1.79 17.52
C LYS A 277 -5.45 2.40 16.13
N MET A 278 -5.39 3.73 16.04
CA MET A 278 -5.33 4.45 14.78
C MET A 278 -4.57 5.77 14.98
N GLU A 279 -3.54 6.01 14.18
CA GLU A 279 -2.72 7.22 14.27
C GLU A 279 -2.04 7.54 12.93
N ILE A 280 -1.68 8.81 12.72
CA ILE A 280 -0.74 9.21 11.68
C ILE A 280 0.67 9.17 12.27
N ARG A 281 1.56 8.40 11.66
CA ARG A 281 2.97 8.26 12.05
C ARG A 281 3.88 8.88 11.00
N ASN A 282 5.11 9.18 11.38
CA ASN A 282 6.17 9.56 10.45
C ASN A 282 7.08 8.35 10.19
N ALA A 283 7.08 7.84 8.96
CA ALA A 283 7.97 6.76 8.50
C ALA A 283 9.46 7.09 8.68
N ARG A 284 9.80 8.38 8.70
CA ARG A 284 11.17 8.89 8.86
C ARG A 284 11.49 9.31 10.29
N SER A 285 10.64 9.03 11.30
CA SER A 285 10.88 9.49 12.67
C SER A 285 12.22 9.04 13.24
N ASN A 286 12.76 7.93 12.75
CA ASN A 286 14.00 7.32 13.22
C ASN A 286 15.18 7.54 12.26
N LEU A 287 15.01 8.40 11.24
CA LEU A 287 16.01 8.66 10.20
C LEU A 287 16.52 10.09 10.31
N GLU A 288 17.82 10.22 10.59
CA GLU A 288 18.51 11.53 10.59
C GLU A 288 19.04 11.91 9.21
N ALA A 289 19.18 10.92 8.31
CA ALA A 289 19.70 11.14 6.97
C ALA A 289 18.76 12.03 6.13
N PRO A 290 19.31 12.89 5.26
CA PRO A 290 18.51 13.65 4.31
C PRO A 290 17.75 12.72 3.36
N ILE A 291 16.74 13.27 2.68
CA ILE A 291 16.02 12.52 1.66
C ILE A 291 16.95 12.30 0.46
N ASP A 292 17.23 11.03 0.15
CA ASP A 292 17.89 10.65 -1.08
C ASP A 292 16.92 10.84 -2.26
N ILE A 293 17.10 11.93 -3.00
CA ILE A 293 16.25 12.28 -4.13
C ILE A 293 16.46 11.32 -5.30
N ASP A 294 17.69 10.84 -5.53
CA ASP A 294 17.97 9.88 -6.59
C ASP A 294 17.28 8.54 -6.28
N GLY A 295 17.42 8.05 -5.04
CA GLY A 295 16.68 6.89 -4.54
C GLY A 295 15.16 7.06 -4.61
N ALA A 296 14.64 8.26 -4.33
CA ALA A 296 13.20 8.54 -4.43
C ALA A 296 12.66 8.48 -5.87
N VAL A 297 13.44 8.93 -6.87
CA VAL A 297 13.07 8.79 -8.29
C VAL A 297 13.08 7.31 -8.72
N MET A 298 14.08 6.55 -8.27
CA MET A 298 14.18 5.11 -8.55
C MET A 298 13.04 4.32 -7.90
N HIS A 299 12.69 4.66 -6.66
CA HIS A 299 11.52 4.15 -5.97
C HIS A 299 10.22 4.46 -6.73
N LEU A 300 10.05 5.71 -7.17
CA LEU A 300 8.89 6.12 -7.93
C LEU A 300 8.75 5.34 -9.25
N ARG A 301 9.87 5.04 -9.90
CA ARG A 301 9.90 4.14 -11.06
C ARG A 301 9.41 2.74 -10.72
N ALA A 302 9.98 2.13 -9.69
CA ALA A 302 9.59 0.79 -9.26
C ALA A 302 8.11 0.68 -8.84
N LEU A 303 7.54 1.76 -8.32
CA LEU A 303 6.14 1.89 -7.93
C LEU A 303 5.21 2.06 -9.15
N ALA A 304 5.52 2.98 -10.06
CA ALA A 304 4.56 3.46 -11.07
C ALA A 304 4.75 2.85 -12.46
N GLN A 305 5.92 2.25 -12.77
CA GLN A 305 6.24 1.81 -14.13
C GLN A 305 5.21 0.82 -14.70
N GLY A 306 4.75 -0.16 -13.93
CA GLY A 306 3.75 -1.13 -14.40
C GLY A 306 2.48 -0.44 -14.92
N THR A 307 1.93 0.47 -14.10
CA THR A 307 0.74 1.26 -14.45
C THR A 307 1.00 2.18 -15.65
N LEU A 308 2.16 2.84 -15.70
CA LEU A 308 2.51 3.77 -16.78
C LEU A 308 2.74 3.05 -18.11
N VAL A 309 3.43 1.91 -18.10
CA VAL A 309 3.74 1.13 -19.32
C VAL A 309 2.47 0.62 -19.97
N ASN A 310 1.49 0.17 -19.17
CA ASN A 310 0.21 -0.32 -19.67
C ASN A 310 -0.55 0.73 -20.49
N HIS A 311 -0.32 2.02 -20.23
CA HIS A 311 -1.02 3.12 -20.91
C HIS A 311 -0.15 3.85 -21.96
N PHE A 312 1.09 4.17 -21.62
CA PHE A 312 1.98 4.98 -22.46
C PHE A 312 2.96 4.13 -23.30
N GLY A 313 3.18 2.87 -22.93
CA GLY A 313 4.17 1.98 -23.54
C GLY A 313 5.59 2.20 -23.02
N ASN A 314 6.43 1.16 -23.10
CA ASN A 314 7.78 1.13 -22.53
C ASN A 314 8.66 2.32 -22.94
N VAL A 315 8.71 2.63 -24.23
CA VAL A 315 9.59 3.69 -24.77
C VAL A 315 9.28 5.06 -24.17
N ILE A 316 8.00 5.39 -23.98
CA ILE A 316 7.60 6.67 -23.37
C ILE A 316 7.94 6.69 -21.88
N VAL A 317 7.78 5.56 -21.19
CA VAL A 317 8.08 5.45 -19.76
C VAL A 317 9.58 5.54 -19.49
N ASP A 318 10.43 4.93 -20.33
CA ASP A 318 11.88 5.09 -20.22
C ASP A 318 12.29 6.57 -20.36
N GLN A 319 11.77 7.24 -21.40
CA GLN A 319 12.01 8.67 -21.63
C GLN A 319 11.49 9.57 -20.50
N LEU A 320 10.36 9.21 -19.88
CA LEU A 320 9.79 9.90 -18.72
C LEU A 320 10.74 9.83 -17.52
N PHE A 321 11.30 8.64 -17.23
CA PHE A 321 12.20 8.48 -16.08
C PHE A 321 13.61 9.02 -16.32
N GLU A 322 14.11 9.02 -17.56
CA GLU A 322 15.32 9.76 -17.92
C GLU A 322 15.17 11.26 -17.62
N ARG A 323 14.03 11.85 -17.98
CA ARG A 323 13.67 13.23 -17.65
C ARG A 323 13.48 13.43 -16.16
N ALA A 324 12.87 12.48 -15.46
CA ALA A 324 12.68 12.55 -14.01
C ALA A 324 14.02 12.66 -13.27
N VAL A 325 15.03 11.90 -13.69
CA VAL A 325 16.40 12.00 -13.16
C VAL A 325 17.00 13.37 -13.46
N HIS A 326 16.83 13.88 -14.69
CA HIS A 326 17.34 15.22 -15.06
C HIS A 326 16.65 16.34 -14.26
N HIS A 327 15.36 16.20 -13.96
CA HIS A 327 14.57 17.18 -13.23
C HIS A 327 14.48 16.92 -11.71
N LYS A 328 15.38 16.11 -11.14
CA LYS A 328 15.37 15.77 -9.71
C LYS A 328 15.42 16.98 -8.76
N THR A 329 16.07 18.08 -9.17
CA THR A 329 16.09 19.34 -8.38
C THR A 329 14.71 19.98 -8.31
N LYS A 330 13.91 19.92 -9.39
CA LYS A 330 12.51 20.36 -9.40
C LYS A 330 11.66 19.50 -8.46
N PHE A 331 11.87 18.18 -8.49
CA PHE A 331 11.19 17.27 -7.56
C PHE A 331 11.53 17.58 -6.09
N SER A 332 12.81 17.74 -5.77
CA SER A 332 13.28 18.15 -4.44
C SER A 332 12.62 19.45 -3.98
N HIS A 333 12.62 20.49 -4.83
CA HIS A 333 11.95 21.74 -4.51
C HIS A 333 10.45 21.56 -4.26
N MET A 334 9.75 20.79 -5.10
CA MET A 334 8.31 20.51 -4.90
C MET A 334 8.05 19.82 -3.56
N LEU A 335 8.86 18.83 -3.18
CA LEU A 335 8.72 18.14 -1.90
C LEU A 335 8.88 19.08 -0.71
N PHE A 336 9.96 19.87 -0.69
CA PHE A 336 10.28 20.71 0.48
C PHE A 336 9.45 22.00 0.55
N SER A 337 8.87 22.47 -0.56
CA SER A 337 8.01 23.66 -0.59
C SER A 337 6.53 23.37 -0.32
N ALA A 338 6.11 22.11 -0.29
CA ALA A 338 4.70 21.75 -0.18
C ALA A 338 4.10 21.96 1.22
N GLY A 339 4.92 22.20 2.25
CA GLY A 339 4.43 22.42 3.62
C GLY A 339 3.73 21.21 4.23
N ILE A 340 4.02 20.00 3.73
CA ILE A 340 3.46 18.75 4.24
C ILE A 340 4.44 18.00 5.15
N GLN A 341 3.91 17.11 5.97
CA GLN A 341 4.72 16.14 6.68
C GLN A 341 5.15 15.02 5.73
N ILE A 342 6.44 14.98 5.39
CA ILE A 342 7.04 13.90 4.59
C ILE A 342 7.04 12.60 5.40
N GLY A 343 6.70 11.49 4.74
CA GLY A 343 6.62 10.17 5.36
C GLY A 343 5.38 9.94 6.21
N ALA A 344 4.30 10.71 6.04
CA ALA A 344 3.08 10.52 6.82
C ALA A 344 2.39 9.19 6.48
N GLN A 345 2.17 8.35 7.48
CA GLN A 345 1.56 7.03 7.28
C GLN A 345 0.37 6.87 8.21
N LEU A 346 -0.76 6.46 7.66
CA LEU A 346 -1.87 5.98 8.45
C LEU A 346 -1.53 4.58 8.95
N PHE A 347 -1.41 4.46 10.27
CA PHE A 347 -1.28 3.20 10.98
C PHE A 347 -2.61 2.88 11.66
N ALA A 348 -3.09 1.65 11.51
CA ALA A 348 -4.27 1.18 12.20
C ALA A 348 -4.16 -0.30 12.59
N VAL A 349 -4.65 -0.61 13.79
CA VAL A 349 -4.89 -1.96 14.27
C VAL A 349 -6.36 -2.12 14.57
N LEU A 350 -6.97 -3.11 13.94
CA LEU A 350 -8.37 -3.48 14.15
C LEU A 350 -8.43 -4.87 14.76
N LYS A 351 -9.44 -5.11 15.61
CA LYS A 351 -9.72 -6.44 16.16
C LYS A 351 -11.11 -6.90 15.75
N ARG A 352 -11.23 -8.16 15.36
CA ARG A 352 -12.50 -8.77 14.95
C ARG A 352 -13.38 -8.97 16.19
N LYS A 353 -14.57 -8.38 16.18
CA LYS A 353 -15.57 -8.51 17.26
C LYS A 353 -16.10 -9.91 17.43
#